data_AF-A0A6J0BWM9-F1
#
_entry.id   AF-A0A6J0BWM9-F1
#
_cell.length_a   1.000
_cell.length_b   1.000
_cell.length_c   1.000
_cell.angle_alpha   90.00
_cell.angle_beta   90.00
_cell.angle_gamma   90.00
#
_symmetry.space_group_name_H-M   'P 1'
#
loop_
_entity.id
_entity.type
_entity.pdbx_description
1 polymer ?
#
loop_
_entity_poly.entity_id
_entity_poly.type
_entity_poly.pdbx_seq_one_letter_code
_entity_poly.pdbx_strand_id
1 'polypeptide(L)'
;MHKNLTYRINNYPENLNKTDVDNEIARAFAVWSNYTDLKFAVGSGKVDIDISFHRGDHGSNCKPFRGTLDMTAHAFFPASLLTGDAHFDLSQNWTIRNDSGLDLFQTAVHEFGHSLGLDHSNFQTAAMWPVVRRYSPNYQLDNDDITGIQKIYGTKTEGTKNSTKDQDASHREGILFSVTTESLPPVSNKTMSETNKIHVS
;
A
#
# COMPACT_ATOMS: atom_id res chain seq x y z
N MET A 1 1.77 -15.10 -12.17
CA MET A 1 0.60 -15.12 -11.26
C MET A 1 -0.57 -14.46 -11.95
N HIS A 2 -1.81 -14.79 -11.57
CA HIS A 2 -2.98 -14.07 -12.10
C HIS A 2 -3.14 -12.72 -11.38
N LYS A 3 -3.82 -11.76 -12.01
CA LYS A 3 -3.93 -10.37 -11.51
C LYS A 3 -5.32 -10.02 -10.95
N ASN A 4 -6.28 -10.93 -11.00
CA ASN A 4 -7.66 -10.70 -10.55
C ASN A 4 -7.92 -11.54 -9.30
N LEU A 5 -7.47 -11.05 -8.15
CA LEU A 5 -7.55 -11.76 -6.88
C LEU A 5 -8.92 -11.56 -6.24
N THR A 6 -9.43 -12.63 -5.65
CA THR A 6 -10.67 -12.62 -4.88
C THR A 6 -10.37 -12.77 -3.40
N TYR A 7 -11.13 -12.08 -2.56
CA TYR A 7 -11.01 -12.21 -1.10
C TYR A 7 -12.36 -12.33 -0.42
N ARG A 8 -12.36 -12.83 0.82
CA ARG A 8 -13.54 -12.85 1.69
C ARG A 8 -13.13 -12.60 3.13
N ILE A 9 -13.95 -11.85 3.85
CA ILE A 9 -13.85 -11.70 5.31
C ILE A 9 -14.82 -12.70 5.95
N ASN A 10 -14.30 -13.66 6.72
CA ASN A 10 -15.10 -14.74 7.32
C ASN A 10 -15.80 -14.34 8.61
N ASN A 11 -15.17 -13.49 9.41
CA ASN A 11 -15.68 -12.99 10.67
C ASN A 11 -15.08 -11.60 10.96
N TYR A 12 -15.52 -10.96 12.04
CA TYR A 12 -15.20 -9.57 12.34
C TYR A 12 -14.82 -9.42 13.82
N PRO A 13 -13.96 -8.47 14.18
CA PRO A 13 -13.69 -8.12 15.57
C PRO A 13 -14.94 -7.51 16.21
N GLU A 14 -15.25 -7.93 17.43
CA GLU A 14 -16.50 -7.58 18.13
C GLU A 14 -16.61 -6.07 18.43
N ASN A 15 -15.47 -5.38 18.55
CA ASN A 15 -15.40 -3.98 18.93
C ASN A 15 -15.49 -2.99 17.75
N LEU A 16 -15.59 -3.47 16.50
CA LEU A 16 -15.66 -2.63 15.30
C LEU A 16 -16.92 -2.93 14.48
N ASN A 17 -17.41 -1.90 13.79
CA ASN A 17 -18.50 -2.06 12.83
C ASN A 17 -18.02 -2.84 11.60
N LYS A 18 -18.82 -3.79 11.11
CA LYS A 18 -18.48 -4.62 9.95
C LYS A 18 -18.20 -3.80 8.69
N THR A 19 -19.02 -2.78 8.43
CA THR A 19 -18.85 -1.90 7.28
C THR A 19 -17.53 -1.12 7.35
N ASP A 20 -17.12 -0.69 8.54
CA ASP A 20 -15.84 0.00 8.71
C ASP A 20 -14.66 -0.96 8.47
N VAL A 21 -14.77 -2.20 8.96
CA VAL A 21 -13.79 -3.26 8.66
C VAL A 21 -13.72 -3.55 7.17
N ASP A 22 -14.86 -3.72 6.49
CA ASP A 22 -14.92 -3.95 5.04
C ASP A 22 -14.21 -2.82 4.26
N ASN A 23 -14.47 -1.58 4.66
CA ASN A 23 -13.87 -0.39 4.05
C ASN A 23 -12.35 -0.34 4.26
N GLU A 24 -11.87 -0.63 5.48
CA GLU A 24 -10.44 -0.60 5.79
C GLU A 24 -9.67 -1.75 5.10
N ILE A 25 -10.27 -2.93 4.99
CA ILE A 25 -9.71 -4.06 4.23
C ILE A 25 -9.64 -3.75 2.73
N ALA A 26 -10.71 -3.23 2.15
CA ALA A 26 -10.71 -2.79 0.75
C ALA A 26 -9.67 -1.69 0.50
N ARG A 27 -9.52 -0.76 1.44
CA ARG A 27 -8.49 0.30 1.39
C ARG A 27 -7.09 -0.28 1.45
N ALA A 28 -6.83 -1.30 2.27
CA ALA A 28 -5.53 -1.96 2.35
C ALA A 28 -5.16 -2.65 1.02
N PHE A 29 -6.09 -3.33 0.36
CA PHE A 29 -5.87 -3.85 -1.00
C PHE A 29 -5.63 -2.74 -2.03
N ALA A 30 -6.35 -1.62 -1.90
CA ALA A 30 -6.20 -0.49 -2.81
C ALA A 30 -4.77 0.06 -2.81
N VAL A 31 -4.08 0.07 -1.67
CA VAL A 31 -2.66 0.47 -1.55
C VAL A 31 -1.79 -0.29 -2.56
N TRP A 32 -1.94 -1.60 -2.66
CA TRP A 32 -1.16 -2.43 -3.59
C TRP A 32 -1.58 -2.24 -5.06
N SER A 33 -2.89 -2.12 -5.32
CA SER A 33 -3.42 -1.85 -6.68
C SER A 33 -3.12 -0.43 -7.20
N ASN A 34 -2.67 0.48 -6.34
CA ASN A 34 -2.24 1.81 -6.77
C ASN A 34 -0.93 1.77 -7.56
N TYR A 35 -0.10 0.75 -7.36
CA TYR A 35 1.23 0.62 -7.96
C TYR A 35 1.37 -0.54 -8.95
N THR A 36 0.32 -1.35 -9.11
CA THR A 36 0.26 -2.54 -9.97
C THR A 36 -1.06 -2.61 -10.73
N ASP A 37 -1.18 -3.55 -11.66
CA ASP A 37 -2.46 -3.88 -12.33
C ASP A 37 -3.32 -4.89 -11.52
N LEU A 38 -2.98 -5.16 -10.26
CA LEU A 38 -3.77 -6.06 -9.43
C LEU A 38 -5.17 -5.52 -9.24
N LYS A 39 -6.15 -6.41 -9.33
CA LYS A 39 -7.56 -6.15 -9.06
C LYS A 39 -8.00 -7.06 -7.94
N PHE A 40 -8.74 -6.49 -7.00
CA PHE A 40 -9.26 -7.20 -5.84
C PHE A 40 -10.78 -7.10 -5.87
N ALA A 41 -11.46 -8.23 -5.68
CA ALA A 41 -12.90 -8.29 -5.62
C ALA A 41 -13.36 -9.20 -4.46
N VAL A 42 -14.47 -8.85 -3.85
CA VAL A 42 -15.12 -9.76 -2.90
C VAL A 42 -15.62 -11.00 -3.66
N GLY A 43 -15.24 -12.17 -3.19
CA GLY A 43 -15.62 -13.46 -3.75
C GLY A 43 -16.51 -14.29 -2.84
N SER A 44 -17.04 -15.39 -3.38
CA SER A 44 -17.76 -16.41 -2.63
C SER A 44 -17.23 -17.81 -2.99
N GLY A 45 -17.46 -18.80 -2.14
CA GLY A 45 -16.87 -20.13 -2.33
C GLY A 45 -15.36 -20.15 -2.05
N LYS A 46 -14.57 -20.69 -2.99
CA LYS A 46 -13.10 -20.66 -2.91
C LYS A 46 -12.60 -19.31 -3.40
N VAL A 47 -11.87 -18.59 -2.55
CA VAL A 47 -11.25 -17.29 -2.85
C VAL A 47 -9.72 -17.41 -2.81
N ASP A 48 -9.01 -16.40 -3.31
CA ASP A 48 -7.54 -16.35 -3.30
C ASP A 48 -6.95 -15.91 -1.96
N ILE A 49 -7.70 -15.16 -1.16
CA ILE A 49 -7.28 -14.66 0.16
C ILE A 49 -8.47 -14.73 1.11
N ASP A 50 -8.44 -15.67 2.06
CA ASP A 50 -9.40 -15.71 3.15
C ASP A 50 -8.90 -14.89 4.35
N ILE A 51 -9.73 -13.97 4.83
CA ILE A 51 -9.42 -13.04 5.92
C ILE A 51 -10.26 -13.41 7.13
N SER A 52 -9.59 -13.66 8.26
CA SER A 52 -10.28 -14.05 9.49
C SER A 52 -9.60 -13.55 10.76
N PHE A 53 -10.37 -13.49 11.83
CA PHE A 53 -9.95 -12.98 13.12
C PHE A 53 -10.06 -14.09 14.18
N HIS A 54 -9.02 -14.35 14.96
CA HIS A 54 -8.96 -15.50 15.87
C HIS A 54 -8.33 -15.16 17.22
N ARG A 55 -8.60 -15.98 18.24
CA ARG A 55 -7.85 -15.97 19.52
C ARG A 55 -7.12 -17.30 19.66
N GLY A 56 -5.91 -17.29 20.23
CA GLY A 56 -5.25 -18.54 20.62
C GLY A 56 -4.94 -19.45 19.43
N ASP A 57 -5.12 -20.75 19.64
CA ASP A 57 -5.02 -21.76 18.59
C ASP A 57 -6.25 -21.71 17.67
N HIS A 58 -6.00 -21.68 16.37
CA HIS A 58 -7.02 -21.47 15.34
C HIS A 58 -6.69 -22.18 14.02
N GLY A 59 -5.83 -23.18 14.05
CA GLY A 59 -5.51 -23.96 12.87
C GLY A 59 -4.27 -24.82 13.04
N SER A 60 -4.30 -26.05 12.52
CA SER A 60 -3.19 -27.00 12.65
C SER A 60 -1.91 -26.58 11.91
N ASN A 61 -2.02 -25.66 10.96
CA ASN A 61 -0.93 -25.24 10.08
C ASN A 61 -0.44 -23.80 10.37
N CYS A 62 -0.88 -23.19 11.47
CA CYS A 62 -0.52 -21.83 11.83
C CYS A 62 -0.05 -21.75 13.28
N LYS A 63 0.69 -20.69 13.63
CA LYS A 63 1.09 -20.46 15.02
C LYS A 63 -0.11 -19.89 15.81
N PRO A 64 -0.31 -20.31 17.07
CA PRO A 64 -1.37 -19.76 17.89
C PRO A 64 -1.06 -18.32 18.27
N PHE A 65 -2.08 -17.46 18.31
CA PHE A 65 -1.93 -16.11 18.83
C PHE A 65 -1.79 -16.12 20.34
N ARG A 66 -0.82 -15.36 20.86
CA ARG A 66 -0.49 -15.33 22.30
C ARG A 66 -1.00 -14.06 22.99
N GLY A 67 -1.65 -13.15 22.26
CA GLY A 67 -2.07 -11.84 22.78
C GLY A 67 -0.92 -10.85 22.99
N THR A 68 0.25 -11.14 22.44
CA THR A 68 1.46 -10.33 22.54
C THR A 68 1.68 -9.52 21.26
N LEU A 69 2.47 -8.45 21.34
CA LEU A 69 2.77 -7.58 20.19
C LEU A 69 3.84 -8.15 19.25
N ASP A 70 4.40 -9.33 19.53
CA ASP A 70 5.34 -10.02 18.65
C ASP A 70 4.66 -10.70 17.46
N MET A 71 3.36 -11.00 17.57
CA MET A 71 2.54 -11.57 16.49
C MET A 71 1.09 -11.14 16.64
N THR A 72 0.76 -10.02 16.01
CA THR A 72 -0.59 -9.41 16.04
C THR A 72 -1.47 -9.88 14.90
N ALA A 73 -0.85 -10.34 13.82
CA ALA A 73 -1.46 -10.94 12.66
C ALA A 73 -0.40 -11.81 11.95
N HIS A 74 -0.84 -12.64 11.02
CA HIS A 74 0.06 -13.33 10.08
C HIS A 74 -0.67 -13.58 8.76
N ALA A 75 0.10 -13.78 7.70
CA ALA A 75 -0.42 -14.21 6.41
C ALA A 75 0.45 -15.28 5.75
N PHE A 76 -0.15 -16.00 4.80
CA PHE A 76 0.52 -17.07 4.08
C PHE A 76 0.88 -16.63 2.66
N PHE A 77 2.07 -17.01 2.22
CA PHE A 77 2.50 -16.73 0.84
C PHE A 77 1.55 -17.35 -0.21
N PRO A 78 1.49 -16.77 -1.43
CA PRO A 78 0.80 -17.38 -2.54
C PRO A 78 1.23 -18.84 -2.76
N ALA A 79 0.28 -19.68 -3.19
CA ALA A 79 0.49 -21.10 -3.50
C ALA A 79 0.97 -22.01 -2.33
N SER A 80 0.92 -21.52 -1.08
CA SER A 80 1.03 -22.36 0.11
C SER A 80 -0.28 -23.15 0.37
N LEU A 81 -0.26 -24.07 1.35
CA LEU A 81 -1.44 -24.88 1.72
C LEU A 81 -2.67 -24.04 2.13
N LEU A 82 -2.45 -22.81 2.62
CA LEU A 82 -3.46 -21.82 2.99
C LEU A 82 -3.42 -20.60 2.05
N THR A 83 -2.95 -20.82 0.82
CA THR A 83 -2.82 -19.88 -0.31
C THR A 83 -3.29 -18.45 -0.02
N GLY A 84 -2.41 -17.55 0.45
CA GLY A 84 -2.73 -16.13 0.56
C GLY A 84 -3.57 -15.70 1.78
N ASP A 85 -4.01 -16.62 2.64
CA ASP A 85 -4.88 -16.29 3.76
C ASP A 85 -4.20 -15.36 4.79
N ALA A 86 -4.99 -14.51 5.45
CA ALA A 86 -4.52 -13.56 6.45
C ALA A 86 -5.36 -13.66 7.72
N HIS A 87 -4.69 -13.86 8.87
CA HIS A 87 -5.32 -14.01 10.17
C HIS A 87 -4.92 -12.86 11.10
N PHE A 88 -5.88 -12.34 11.86
CA PHE A 88 -5.70 -11.23 12.80
C PHE A 88 -6.02 -11.67 14.23
N ASP A 89 -5.19 -11.30 15.21
CA ASP A 89 -5.39 -11.66 16.61
C ASP A 89 -6.49 -10.83 17.28
N LEU A 90 -7.60 -11.45 17.65
CA LEU A 90 -8.71 -10.84 18.39
C LEU A 90 -8.34 -10.41 19.82
N SER A 91 -7.19 -10.82 20.33
CA SER A 91 -6.65 -10.38 21.61
C SER A 91 -6.11 -8.95 21.57
N GLN A 92 -5.91 -8.40 20.38
CA GLN A 92 -5.48 -7.02 20.19
C GLN A 92 -6.67 -6.06 20.21
N ASN A 93 -6.44 -4.83 20.66
CA ASN A 93 -7.39 -3.74 20.53
C ASN A 93 -7.33 -3.17 19.10
N TRP A 94 -8.14 -3.70 18.20
CA TRP A 94 -8.23 -3.20 16.82
C TRP A 94 -8.91 -1.85 16.78
N THR A 95 -8.26 -0.89 16.12
CA THR A 95 -8.76 0.47 15.94
C THR A 95 -8.78 0.84 14.46
N ILE A 96 -9.47 1.94 14.17
CA ILE A 96 -9.55 2.53 12.83
C ILE A 96 -9.16 4.00 12.96
N ARG A 97 -8.10 4.39 12.25
CA ARG A 97 -7.66 5.77 12.07
C ARG A 97 -7.34 6.51 13.38
N ASN A 98 -6.84 5.79 14.38
CA ASN A 98 -6.41 6.38 15.65
C ASN A 98 -5.35 5.50 16.34
N ASP A 99 -4.68 6.07 17.34
CA ASP A 99 -3.54 5.49 18.07
C ASP A 99 -3.90 4.85 19.41
N SER A 100 -5.19 4.67 19.73
CA SER A 100 -5.63 4.02 20.98
C SER A 100 -5.45 2.48 20.98
N GLY A 101 -4.97 1.92 19.88
CA GLY A 101 -4.76 0.49 19.66
C GLY A 101 -4.00 0.23 18.36
N LEU A 102 -4.16 -0.97 17.81
CA LEU A 102 -3.56 -1.35 16.53
C LEU A 102 -4.48 -0.97 15.38
N ASP A 103 -3.98 -0.14 14.47
CA ASP A 103 -4.74 0.29 13.30
C ASP A 103 -4.88 -0.87 12.30
N LEU A 104 -6.13 -1.33 12.12
CA LEU A 104 -6.45 -2.49 11.29
C LEU A 104 -5.93 -2.35 9.86
N PHE A 105 -6.03 -1.15 9.27
CA PHE A 105 -5.59 -0.93 7.90
C PHE A 105 -4.07 -1.07 7.76
N GLN A 106 -3.27 -0.48 8.64
CA GLN A 106 -1.81 -0.54 8.52
C GLN A 106 -1.28 -1.96 8.72
N THR A 107 -1.87 -2.72 9.65
CA THR A 107 -1.57 -4.14 9.80
C THR A 107 -2.03 -4.93 8.57
N ALA A 108 -3.24 -4.69 8.06
CA ALA A 108 -3.73 -5.39 6.87
C ALA A 108 -2.87 -5.12 5.62
N VAL A 109 -2.35 -3.89 5.43
CA VAL A 109 -1.42 -3.62 4.32
C VAL A 109 -0.19 -4.53 4.42
N HIS A 110 0.39 -4.68 5.60
CA HIS A 110 1.53 -5.58 5.84
C HIS A 110 1.20 -7.04 5.51
N GLU A 111 0.14 -7.58 6.09
CA GLU A 111 -0.25 -8.98 5.88
C GLU A 111 -0.61 -9.26 4.42
N PHE A 112 -1.22 -8.29 3.72
CA PHE A 112 -1.50 -8.43 2.30
C PHE A 112 -0.25 -8.36 1.44
N GLY A 113 0.82 -7.70 1.89
CA GLY A 113 2.13 -7.80 1.25
C GLY A 113 2.64 -9.25 1.23
N HIS A 114 2.57 -9.96 2.37
CA HIS A 114 2.87 -11.39 2.44
C HIS A 114 1.93 -12.24 1.57
N SER A 115 0.62 -11.95 1.63
CA SER A 115 -0.39 -12.62 0.81
C SER A 115 -0.13 -12.46 -0.69
N LEU A 116 0.53 -11.37 -1.08
CA LEU A 116 0.93 -11.06 -2.45
C LEU A 116 2.34 -11.56 -2.81
N GLY A 117 3.11 -12.05 -1.84
CA GLY A 117 4.41 -12.68 -2.05
C GLY A 117 5.63 -11.85 -1.63
N LEU A 118 5.44 -10.78 -0.87
CA LEU A 118 6.55 -10.00 -0.31
C LEU A 118 7.05 -10.64 0.99
N ASP A 119 8.36 -10.61 1.17
CA ASP A 119 9.00 -10.90 2.45
C ASP A 119 9.19 -9.60 3.24
N HIS A 120 9.64 -9.72 4.49
CA HIS A 120 9.95 -8.58 5.33
C HIS A 120 11.02 -7.68 4.72
N SER A 121 10.83 -6.37 4.88
CA SER A 121 11.81 -5.34 4.55
C SER A 121 12.74 -5.06 5.71
N ASN A 122 13.97 -4.63 5.40
CA ASN A 122 14.92 -4.11 6.39
C ASN A 122 14.77 -2.60 6.63
N PHE A 123 13.87 -1.93 5.91
CA PHE A 123 13.66 -0.49 6.05
C PHE A 123 12.56 -0.19 7.07
N GLN A 124 12.90 0.57 8.12
CA GLN A 124 11.96 0.98 9.16
C GLN A 124 10.88 1.95 8.67
N THR A 125 10.83 2.32 7.40
CA THR A 125 9.75 3.10 6.78
C THR A 125 8.80 2.22 5.96
N ALA A 126 9.22 1.00 5.59
CA ALA A 126 8.47 0.09 4.76
C ALA A 126 7.25 -0.51 5.46
N ALA A 127 6.17 -0.68 4.70
CA ALA A 127 5.00 -1.42 5.13
C ALA A 127 5.41 -2.83 5.58
N MET A 128 6.35 -3.46 4.88
CA MET A 128 6.86 -4.81 5.19
C MET A 128 7.91 -4.88 6.32
N TRP A 129 8.12 -3.82 7.10
CA TRP A 129 8.98 -3.90 8.30
C TRP A 129 8.35 -4.82 9.37
N PRO A 130 9.09 -5.79 9.95
CA PRO A 130 8.53 -6.86 10.81
C PRO A 130 8.16 -6.43 12.24
N VAL A 131 8.18 -5.14 12.56
CA VAL A 131 7.85 -4.66 13.91
C VAL A 131 6.57 -3.85 13.87
N VAL A 132 5.67 -4.16 14.80
CA VAL A 132 4.42 -3.41 15.02
C VAL A 132 4.69 -1.92 15.11
N ARG A 133 3.90 -1.15 14.37
CA ARG A 133 4.03 0.31 14.27
C ARG A 133 2.91 1.00 15.04
N ARG A 134 3.20 2.22 15.49
CA ARG A 134 2.16 3.16 15.91
C ARG A 134 1.39 3.64 14.68
N TYR A 135 0.13 3.99 14.90
CA TYR A 135 -0.72 4.60 13.89
C TYR A 135 -0.03 5.81 13.23
N SER A 136 0.12 5.78 11.90
CA SER A 136 0.52 6.94 11.09
C SER A 136 -0.68 7.50 10.31
N PRO A 137 -1.08 8.76 10.51
CA PRO A 137 -2.16 9.37 9.73
C PRO A 137 -1.78 9.66 8.27
N ASN A 138 -0.47 9.77 7.96
CA ASN A 138 0.05 10.04 6.62
C ASN A 138 0.69 8.78 6.03
N TYR A 139 -0.01 7.65 6.10
CA TYR A 139 0.51 6.35 5.68
C TYR A 139 0.78 6.28 4.17
N GLN A 140 1.98 5.85 3.81
CA GLN A 140 2.44 5.65 2.44
C GLN A 140 3.37 4.44 2.38
N LEU A 141 3.43 3.76 1.22
CA LEU A 141 4.41 2.71 0.99
C LEU A 141 5.82 3.30 0.85
N ASP A 142 6.82 2.54 1.29
CA ASP A 142 8.20 2.82 0.99
C ASP A 142 8.52 2.41 -0.46
N ASN A 143 9.58 3.00 -1.02
CA ASN A 143 10.08 2.62 -2.34
C ASN A 143 10.51 1.14 -2.40
N ASP A 144 10.96 0.57 -1.28
CA ASP A 144 11.28 -0.86 -1.18
C ASP A 144 10.03 -1.72 -1.37
N ASP A 145 8.90 -1.37 -0.74
CA ASP A 145 7.61 -2.07 -0.92
C ASP A 145 7.14 -1.98 -2.38
N ILE A 146 7.19 -0.77 -2.97
CA ILE A 146 6.76 -0.51 -4.35
C ILE A 146 7.62 -1.30 -5.33
N THR A 147 8.95 -1.26 -5.16
CA THR A 147 9.88 -1.99 -6.02
C THR A 147 9.68 -3.50 -5.87
N GLY A 148 9.46 -3.99 -4.65
CA GLY A 148 9.19 -5.39 -4.36
C GLY A 148 7.94 -5.89 -5.08
N ILE A 149 6.81 -5.19 -4.93
CA ILE A 149 5.54 -5.65 -5.52
C ILE A 149 5.57 -5.58 -7.06
N GLN A 150 6.23 -4.57 -7.62
CA GLN A 150 6.36 -4.40 -9.07
C GLN A 150 7.29 -5.45 -9.69
N LYS A 151 8.27 -5.99 -8.97
CA LYS A 151 9.06 -7.14 -9.43
C LYS A 151 8.20 -8.40 -9.61
N ILE A 152 7.13 -8.55 -8.82
CA ILE A 152 6.24 -9.73 -8.87
C ILE A 152 5.14 -9.55 -9.92
N TYR A 153 4.50 -8.37 -9.98
CA TYR A 153 3.28 -8.15 -10.77
C TYR A 153 3.42 -7.14 -11.92
N GLY A 154 4.56 -6.47 -12.02
CA GLY A 154 4.79 -5.36 -12.93
C GLY A 154 4.25 -4.02 -12.39
N THR A 155 4.61 -2.94 -13.08
CA THR A 155 4.09 -1.60 -12.81
C THR A 155 2.62 -1.48 -13.21
N LYS A 156 1.92 -0.51 -12.62
CA LYS A 156 0.57 -0.13 -13.06
C LYS A 156 0.64 0.38 -14.50
N THR A 157 -0.18 -0.20 -15.37
CA THR A 157 -0.38 0.33 -16.71
C THR A 157 -1.16 1.64 -16.60
N GLU A 158 -0.55 2.74 -17.02
CA GLU A 158 -1.31 3.95 -17.27
C GLU A 158 -2.26 3.64 -18.42
N GLY A 159 -3.56 3.64 -18.15
CA GLY A 159 -4.57 3.37 -19.16
C GLY A 159 -4.26 4.19 -20.39
N THR A 160 -4.01 3.52 -21.51
CA THR A 160 -3.63 4.13 -22.77
C THR A 160 -4.62 5.24 -23.10
N LYS A 161 -4.25 6.49 -22.83
CA LYS A 161 -4.82 7.61 -23.57
C LYS A 161 -4.30 7.42 -24.98
N ASN A 162 -5.13 6.86 -25.85
CA ASN A 162 -4.89 6.86 -27.29
C ASN A 162 -4.71 8.32 -27.73
N SER A 163 -3.47 8.80 -27.74
CA SER A 163 -3.06 9.91 -28.60
C SER A 163 -2.86 9.34 -30.00
N THR A 164 -3.96 8.97 -30.66
CA THR A 164 -4.00 8.94 -32.12
C THR A 164 -3.90 10.39 -32.61
N LYS A 165 -2.69 10.83 -32.91
CA LYS A 165 -2.44 11.64 -34.11
C LYS A 165 -1.33 10.95 -34.89
N ASP A 166 -1.78 10.18 -35.87
CA ASP A 166 -0.96 9.65 -36.96
C ASP A 166 -0.22 10.76 -37.69
N GLN A 167 0.88 10.34 -38.27
CA GLN A 167 1.77 11.12 -39.12
C GLN A 167 1.16 11.36 -40.51
N ASP A 168 1.29 12.59 -40.99
CA ASP A 168 1.38 13.00 -42.41
C ASP A 168 1.71 14.51 -42.40
N ALA A 169 2.60 15.16 -43.16
CA ALA A 169 3.46 14.81 -44.27
C ALA A 169 4.64 15.83 -44.31
N SER A 170 5.76 15.41 -44.88
CA SER A 170 6.85 16.26 -45.38
C SER A 170 6.39 17.17 -46.53
N HIS A 171 6.81 18.46 -46.58
CA HIS A 171 7.18 19.20 -47.81
C HIS A 171 7.85 20.58 -47.54
N ARG A 172 9.15 20.65 -47.85
CA ARG A 172 9.97 21.69 -48.56
C ARG A 172 10.01 23.19 -48.17
N GLU A 173 11.27 23.63 -47.99
CA GLU A 173 11.97 24.86 -48.48
C GLU A 173 11.54 26.28 -48.07
N GLY A 174 12.45 26.96 -47.34
CA GLY A 174 12.95 28.32 -47.61
C GLY A 174 12.05 29.55 -47.43
N ILE A 175 12.39 30.42 -46.46
CA ILE A 175 12.72 31.85 -46.65
C ILE A 175 13.12 32.47 -45.29
N LEU A 176 14.27 33.13 -45.32
CA LEU A 176 14.92 33.86 -44.23
C LEU A 176 14.26 35.25 -44.07
N PHE A 177 13.83 35.62 -42.87
CA PHE A 177 13.65 37.02 -42.47
C PHE A 177 14.10 37.23 -41.03
N SER A 178 15.13 38.07 -40.89
CA SER A 178 15.74 38.51 -39.64
C SER A 178 14.90 39.60 -38.98
N VAL A 179 14.57 39.43 -37.69
CA VAL A 179 14.22 40.54 -36.79
C VAL A 179 14.89 40.29 -35.44
N THR A 180 15.83 41.16 -35.10
CA THR A 180 16.38 41.36 -33.76
C THR A 180 15.40 42.12 -32.88
N THR A 181 15.27 41.76 -31.61
CA THR A 181 15.31 42.70 -30.47
C THR A 181 15.24 41.97 -29.11
N GLU A 182 16.34 42.16 -28.37
CA GLU A 182 16.49 42.42 -26.93
C GLU A 182 15.97 41.46 -25.85
N SER A 183 16.96 40.97 -25.08
CA SER A 183 16.85 40.21 -23.83
C SER A 183 16.50 41.11 -22.63
N LEU A 184 15.56 40.66 -21.80
CA LEU A 184 15.32 41.21 -20.46
C LEU A 184 16.30 40.60 -19.43
N PRO A 185 16.79 41.38 -18.44
CA PRO A 185 17.77 40.94 -17.46
C PRO A 185 17.17 40.10 -16.32
N PRO A 186 18.00 39.32 -15.59
CA PRO A 186 17.54 38.41 -14.53
C PRO A 186 17.16 39.15 -13.24
N VAL A 187 16.09 38.66 -12.60
CA VAL A 187 15.64 39.11 -11.27
C VAL A 187 16.52 38.48 -10.20
N SER A 188 17.19 39.34 -9.43
CA SER A 188 17.88 39.01 -8.18
C SER A 188 16.87 38.97 -7.04
N ASN A 189 16.88 37.92 -6.21
CA ASN A 189 16.28 37.98 -4.88
C ASN A 189 17.32 37.61 -3.81
N LYS A 190 17.46 38.57 -2.90
CA LYS A 190 18.44 38.70 -1.84
C LYS A 190 17.98 37.93 -0.62
N THR A 191 18.91 37.24 0.02
CA THR A 191 18.83 36.66 1.36
C THR A 191 18.46 37.72 2.40
N MET A 192 17.56 37.37 3.32
CA MET A 192 17.44 37.97 4.65
C MET A 192 17.40 36.82 5.66
N SER A 193 18.45 36.74 6.48
CA SER A 193 18.42 36.01 7.74
C SER A 193 17.62 36.83 8.74
N GLU A 194 16.79 36.19 9.56
CA GLU A 194 16.63 36.65 10.92
C GLU A 194 16.32 35.48 11.86
N THR A 195 17.10 35.49 12.93
CA THR A 195 17.12 34.63 14.10
C THR A 195 15.80 34.65 14.86
N ASN A 196 15.39 33.51 15.40
CA ASN A 196 14.82 33.52 16.75
C ASN A 196 15.19 32.25 17.52
N LYS A 197 15.93 32.47 18.61
CA LYS A 197 16.20 31.51 19.68
C LYS A 197 14.97 31.44 20.57
N ILE A 198 14.51 30.24 20.93
CA ILE A 198 13.98 30.00 22.28
C ILE A 198 14.39 28.59 22.71
N HIS A 199 15.02 28.52 23.87
CA HIS A 199 15.46 27.32 24.59
C HIS A 199 14.53 27.11 25.80
N VAL A 200 14.75 26.01 26.51
CA VAL A 200 14.20 25.61 27.83
C VAL A 200 12.79 24.98 27.73
N SER A 201 12.52 23.76 28.21
CA SER A 201 13.11 22.97 29.31
C SER A 201 13.09 21.47 29.00
#